data_AF-A0A957J7F5-F1
#
_entry.id   AF-A0A957J7F5-F1
#
_cell.length_a   1.000
_cell.length_b   1.000
_cell.length_c   1.000
_cell.angle_alpha   90.00
_cell.angle_beta   90.00
_cell.angle_gamma   90.00
#
_symmetry.space_group_name_H-M   'P 1'
#
loop_
_entity.id
_entity.type
_entity.pdbx_description
1 polymer ?
#
loop_
_entity_poly.entity_id
_entity_poly.type
_entity_poly.pdbx_seq_one_letter_code
_entity_poly.pdbx_strand_id
1 'polypeptide(L)'
;DLRGADLRGADLRGAILEDAILRDAILEGADLEGADLRGAILEGADLEGADLRDAILSTYSKWRVSWGTDGFVRIGCKRATTTEWDKWFSSDETYQTERGTAEFERIEADYQHAKRMYEIWFKYES
;
A
#
# COMPACT_ATOMS: atom_id res chain seq x y z
N ASP A 1 -13.59 -9.23 -12.39
CA ASP A 1 -13.27 -8.04 -13.20
C ASP A 1 -14.28 -6.97 -12.84
N LEU A 2 -13.82 -5.88 -12.24
CA LEU A 2 -14.59 -4.76 -11.68
C LEU A 2 -14.04 -3.42 -12.21
N ARG A 3 -13.43 -3.44 -13.41
CA ARG A 3 -12.90 -2.22 -14.02
C ARG A 3 -13.98 -1.17 -14.20
N GLY A 4 -13.73 0.06 -13.75
CA GLY A 4 -14.68 1.16 -13.86
C GLY A 4 -15.96 0.98 -13.03
N ALA A 5 -16.02 0.00 -12.11
CA ALA A 5 -17.23 -0.30 -11.36
C ALA A 5 -17.55 0.82 -10.36
N ASP A 6 -18.83 1.19 -10.26
CA ASP A 6 -19.31 2.10 -9.22
C ASP A 6 -19.68 1.28 -7.96
N LEU A 7 -18.84 1.39 -6.94
CA LEU A 7 -18.90 0.69 -5.65
C LEU A 7 -18.94 1.70 -4.49
N ARG A 8 -19.44 2.91 -4.72
CA ARG A 8 -19.51 3.95 -3.70
C ARG A 8 -20.35 3.51 -2.51
N GLY A 9 -19.80 3.66 -1.31
CA GLY A 9 -20.47 3.27 -0.06
C GLY A 9 -20.74 1.77 0.09
N ALA A 10 -20.14 0.92 -0.75
CA ALA A 10 -20.38 -0.52 -0.71
C ALA A 10 -19.82 -1.14 0.58
N ASP A 11 -20.57 -2.08 1.17
CA ASP A 11 -20.09 -2.94 2.26
C ASP A 11 -19.32 -4.13 1.65
N LEU A 12 -18.00 -4.07 1.72
CA LEU A 12 -17.03 -5.05 1.24
C LEU A 12 -16.19 -5.61 2.38
N ARG A 13 -16.70 -5.55 3.63
CA ARG A 13 -15.99 -6.06 4.80
C ARG A 13 -15.67 -7.53 4.67
N GLY A 14 -14.41 -7.89 4.90
CA GLY A 14 -13.93 -9.26 4.78
C GLY A 14 -14.03 -9.85 3.37
N ALA A 15 -14.31 -9.04 2.35
CA ALA A 15 -14.47 -9.53 0.97
C ALA A 15 -13.15 -10.13 0.46
N ILE A 16 -13.25 -11.24 -0.28
CA ILE A 16 -12.09 -11.82 -0.97
C ILE A 16 -12.02 -11.20 -2.37
N LEU A 17 -11.10 -10.25 -2.54
CA LEU A 17 -10.80 -9.51 -3.76
C LEU A 17 -9.38 -9.81 -4.26
N GLU A 18 -8.83 -10.98 -3.90
CA GLU A 18 -7.53 -11.45 -4.36
C GLU A 18 -7.49 -11.49 -5.90
N ASP A 19 -6.44 -10.91 -6.49
CA ASP A 19 -6.22 -10.71 -7.94
C ASP A 19 -7.37 -9.99 -8.67
N ALA A 20 -8.26 -9.29 -7.94
CA ALA A 20 -9.37 -8.57 -8.55
C ALA A 20 -8.88 -7.40 -9.40
N ILE A 21 -9.41 -7.27 -10.62
CA ILE A 21 -9.17 -6.09 -11.44
C ILE A 21 -10.17 -5.00 -11.05
N LEU A 22 -9.71 -4.00 -10.29
CA LEU A 22 -10.48 -2.84 -9.80
C LEU A 22 -10.03 -1.52 -10.45
N ARG A 23 -9.36 -1.60 -11.61
CA ARG A 23 -8.83 -0.43 -12.30
C ARG A 23 -9.94 0.57 -12.61
N ASP A 24 -9.72 1.85 -12.33
CA ASP A 24 -10.70 2.93 -12.52
C ASP A 24 -12.02 2.75 -11.73
N ALA A 25 -12.10 1.83 -10.76
CA ALA A 25 -13.31 1.63 -9.96
C ALA A 25 -13.53 2.78 -8.97
N ILE A 26 -14.80 3.13 -8.71
CA ILE A 26 -15.19 4.17 -7.76
C ILE A 26 -15.59 3.49 -6.45
N LEU A 27 -14.71 3.53 -5.45
CA LEU A 27 -14.87 2.96 -4.10
C LEU A 27 -15.03 4.05 -3.03
N GLU A 28 -15.46 5.26 -3.42
CA GLU A 28 -15.67 6.38 -2.50
C GLU A 28 -16.56 5.96 -1.33
N GLY A 29 -16.06 6.07 -0.09
CA GLY A 29 -16.80 5.70 1.13
C GLY A 29 -17.07 4.21 1.31
N ALA A 30 -16.48 3.31 0.51
CA ALA A 30 -16.68 1.87 0.66
C ALA A 30 -16.06 1.32 1.95
N ASP A 31 -16.73 0.36 2.58
CA ASP A 31 -16.23 -0.32 3.77
C ASP A 31 -15.47 -1.59 3.36
N LEU A 32 -14.15 -1.56 3.41
CA LEU A 32 -13.23 -2.64 3.06
C LEU A 32 -12.57 -3.23 4.32
N GLU A 33 -13.16 -3.07 5.51
CA GLU A 33 -12.56 -3.56 6.75
C GLU A 33 -12.31 -5.08 6.68
N GLY A 34 -11.06 -5.51 6.84
CA GLY A 34 -10.67 -6.93 6.75
C GLY A 34 -10.69 -7.53 5.34
N ALA A 35 -10.93 -6.74 4.28
CA ALA A 35 -10.99 -7.26 2.91
C ALA A 35 -9.63 -7.77 2.43
N ASP A 36 -9.62 -8.89 1.71
CA ASP A 36 -8.42 -9.47 1.11
C ASP A 36 -8.23 -8.91 -0.30
N LEU A 37 -7.31 -7.98 -0.46
CA LEU A 37 -6.98 -7.28 -1.72
C LEU A 37 -5.62 -7.72 -2.28
N ARG A 38 -5.13 -8.90 -1.91
CA ARG A 38 -3.82 -9.42 -2.37
C ARG A 38 -3.80 -9.51 -3.89
N GLY A 39 -2.82 -8.88 -4.55
CA GLY A 39 -2.75 -8.88 -6.02
C GLY A 39 -3.83 -8.08 -6.76
N ALA A 40 -4.75 -7.41 -6.05
CA ALA A 40 -5.77 -6.59 -6.69
C ALA A 40 -5.15 -5.43 -7.48
N ILE A 41 -5.64 -5.20 -8.70
CA ILE A 41 -5.21 -4.09 -9.57
C ILE A 41 -6.12 -2.90 -9.29
N LEU A 42 -5.65 -1.96 -8.47
CA LEU A 42 -6.36 -0.73 -8.06
C LEU A 42 -5.92 0.52 -8.85
N GLU A 43 -5.20 0.37 -9.96
CA GLU A 43 -4.73 1.49 -10.78
C GLU A 43 -5.91 2.40 -11.19
N GLY A 44 -5.86 3.69 -10.83
CA GLY A 44 -6.94 4.64 -11.14
C GLY A 44 -8.21 4.49 -10.28
N ALA A 45 -8.27 3.55 -9.33
CA ALA A 45 -9.42 3.43 -8.45
C ALA A 45 -9.53 4.62 -7.48
N ASP A 46 -10.75 5.12 -7.29
CA ASP A 46 -11.05 6.18 -6.32
C ASP A 46 -11.43 5.55 -4.98
N LEU A 47 -10.57 5.69 -3.98
CA LEU A 47 -10.75 5.15 -2.62
C LEU A 47 -11.04 6.28 -1.60
N GLU A 48 -11.46 7.48 -2.04
CA GLU A 48 -11.70 8.59 -1.14
C GLU A 48 -12.71 8.20 -0.04
N GLY A 49 -12.30 8.29 1.22
CA GLY A 49 -13.16 7.95 2.36
C GLY A 49 -13.44 6.46 2.57
N ALA A 50 -12.82 5.55 1.80
CA ALA A 50 -12.96 4.12 2.02
C ALA A 50 -12.32 3.66 3.34
N ASP A 51 -12.96 2.72 4.05
CA ASP A 51 -12.42 2.13 5.28
C ASP A 51 -11.59 0.89 4.97
N LEU A 52 -10.26 0.99 5.10
CA LEU A 52 -9.31 -0.09 4.80
C LEU A 52 -8.71 -0.73 6.07
N ARG A 53 -9.30 -0.52 7.25
CA ARG A 53 -8.81 -1.12 8.49
C ARG A 53 -8.73 -2.64 8.36
N ASP A 54 -7.63 -3.26 8.78
CA ASP A 54 -7.39 -4.71 8.69
C ASP A 54 -7.44 -5.32 7.26
N ALA A 55 -7.55 -4.50 6.21
CA ALA A 55 -7.52 -5.00 4.84
C ALA A 55 -6.14 -5.60 4.50
N ILE A 56 -6.15 -6.76 3.85
CA ILE A 56 -4.94 -7.49 3.45
C ILE A 56 -4.55 -7.04 2.05
N LEU A 57 -3.76 -5.99 1.96
CA LEU A 57 -3.09 -5.57 0.74
C LEU A 57 -1.74 -6.30 0.66
N SER A 58 -1.69 -7.58 0.25
CA SER A 58 -0.38 -8.14 -0.13
C SER A 58 -0.04 -7.62 -1.51
N THR A 59 0.76 -6.59 -1.48
CA THR A 59 1.40 -5.98 -2.62
C THR A 59 2.37 -6.98 -3.20
N TYR A 60 2.15 -7.36 -4.47
CA TYR A 60 3.22 -7.90 -5.29
C TYR A 60 4.20 -6.75 -5.59
N SER A 61 4.94 -6.33 -4.57
CA SER A 61 6.19 -5.62 -4.74
C SER A 61 7.30 -6.67 -4.69
N LYS A 62 8.21 -6.61 -5.65
CA LYS A 62 9.44 -7.43 -5.68
C LYS A 62 10.19 -7.41 -4.34
N TRP A 63 9.99 -6.37 -3.55
CA TRP A 63 10.57 -6.21 -2.24
C TRP A 63 9.52 -6.18 -1.13
N ARG A 64 9.59 -7.15 -0.24
CA ARG A 64 8.86 -7.09 1.03
C ARG A 64 9.35 -5.88 1.84
N VAL A 65 8.43 -4.99 2.20
CA VAL A 65 8.63 -3.95 3.22
C VAL A 65 8.31 -4.54 4.59
N SER A 66 9.23 -4.44 5.55
CA SER A 66 9.04 -4.92 6.92
C SER A 66 9.63 -3.94 7.93
N TRP A 67 8.92 -3.71 9.02
CA TRP A 67 9.30 -2.77 10.08
C TRP A 67 9.85 -3.52 11.28
N GLY A 68 11.00 -3.07 11.77
CA GLY A 68 11.53 -3.48 13.08
C GLY A 68 11.07 -2.50 14.16
N THR A 69 10.88 -3.00 15.38
CA THR A 69 10.61 -2.17 16.57
C THR A 69 11.82 -1.32 16.99
N ASP A 70 12.95 -1.48 16.30
CA ASP A 70 14.22 -0.77 16.52
C ASP A 70 14.38 0.47 15.63
N GLY A 71 13.31 0.91 14.96
CA GLY A 71 13.30 2.11 14.12
C GLY A 71 13.89 1.92 12.72
N PHE A 72 14.14 0.67 12.31
CA PHE A 72 14.62 0.35 10.97
C PHE A 72 13.52 -0.26 10.10
N VAL A 73 13.52 0.15 8.84
CA VAL A 73 12.68 -0.39 7.78
C VAL A 73 13.55 -1.20 6.85
N ARG A 74 13.13 -2.44 6.59
CA ARG A 74 13.76 -3.28 5.58
C ARG A 74 12.88 -3.28 4.34
N ILE A 75 13.48 -2.91 3.21
CA ILE A 75 12.85 -3.03 1.89
C ILE A 75 13.77 -3.92 1.05
N GLY A 76 13.30 -5.13 0.75
CA GLY A 76 14.11 -6.15 0.09
C GLY A 76 15.26 -6.59 1.00
N CYS A 77 16.50 -6.46 0.54
CA CYS A 77 17.70 -6.75 1.33
C CYS A 77 18.32 -5.51 1.99
N LYS A 78 17.87 -4.30 1.64
CA LYS A 78 18.37 -3.04 2.21
C LYS A 78 17.59 -2.72 3.48
N ARG A 79 18.31 -2.33 4.53
CA ARG A 79 17.76 -1.95 5.83
C ARG A 79 18.24 -0.54 6.14
N ALA A 80 17.31 0.37 6.43
CA ALA A 80 17.60 1.78 6.69
C ALA A 80 16.49 2.39 7.56
N THR A 81 16.76 3.53 8.18
CA THR A 81 15.76 4.33 8.90
C THR A 81 14.75 4.96 7.93
N THR A 82 13.62 5.44 8.44
CA THR A 82 12.63 6.19 7.64
C THR A 82 13.24 7.42 6.97
N THR A 83 14.08 8.17 7.69
CA THR A 83 14.79 9.34 7.14
C THR A 83 15.71 8.98 5.97
N GLU A 84 16.38 7.83 6.04
CA GLU A 84 17.26 7.36 4.96
C GLU A 84 16.45 6.88 3.76
N TRP A 85 15.32 6.20 3.99
CA TRP A 85 14.42 5.81 2.91
C TRP A 85 13.77 7.02 2.24
N ASP A 86 13.34 8.04 2.98
CA ASP A 86 12.80 9.28 2.41
C ASP A 86 13.82 9.96 1.49
N LYS A 87 15.09 10.03 1.92
CA LYS A 87 16.19 10.54 1.10
C LYS A 87 16.40 9.69 -0.14
N TRP A 88 16.36 8.36 0.01
CA TRP A 88 16.53 7.44 -1.11
C TRP A 88 15.41 7.59 -2.13
N PHE A 89 14.15 7.58 -1.72
CA PHE A 89 13.00 7.76 -2.62
C PHE A 89 13.06 9.11 -3.35
N SER A 90 13.54 10.16 -2.68
CA SER A 90 13.73 11.51 -3.27
C SER A 90 14.99 11.66 -4.14
N SER A 91 15.86 10.65 -4.19
CA SER A 91 17.10 10.67 -4.97
C SER A 91 16.95 9.98 -6.33
N ASP A 92 17.97 10.13 -7.15
CA ASP A 92 18.18 9.42 -8.41
C ASP A 92 18.91 8.07 -8.24
N GLU A 93 19.25 7.67 -7.00
CA GLU A 93 19.92 6.40 -6.71
C GLU A 93 19.05 5.21 -7.18
N THR A 94 19.57 4.34 -8.04
CA THR A 94 18.89 3.09 -8.39
C THR A 94 19.34 1.95 -7.49
N TYR A 95 18.41 1.08 -7.11
CA TYR A 95 18.72 -0.14 -6.38
C TYR A 95 17.83 -1.24 -6.91
N GLN A 96 18.34 -2.22 -7.64
CA GLN A 96 17.64 -3.44 -8.13
C GLN A 96 16.28 -3.27 -8.87
N THR A 97 15.70 -2.08 -8.95
CA THR A 97 14.46 -1.69 -9.63
C THR A 97 14.70 -0.30 -10.22
N GLU A 98 14.30 -0.12 -11.48
CA GLU A 98 14.48 1.12 -12.23
C GLU A 98 13.45 2.19 -11.81
N ARG A 99 13.89 3.46 -11.79
CA ARG A 99 13.03 4.60 -11.48
C ARG A 99 11.97 4.80 -12.57
N GLY A 100 10.79 5.30 -12.19
CA GLY A 100 9.69 5.57 -13.11
C GLY A 100 9.05 4.31 -13.71
N THR A 101 9.35 3.14 -13.14
CA THR A 101 8.60 1.91 -13.44
C THR A 101 7.43 1.79 -12.49
N ALA A 102 6.35 1.16 -12.96
CA ALA A 102 5.21 0.85 -12.10
C ALA A 102 5.62 -0.03 -10.89
N GLU A 103 6.70 -0.82 -11.00
CA GLU A 103 7.26 -1.58 -9.87
C GLU A 103 7.86 -0.65 -8.81
N PHE A 104 8.61 0.37 -9.22
CA PHE A 104 9.17 1.37 -8.31
C PHE A 104 8.07 2.15 -7.59
N GLU A 105 7.07 2.63 -8.33
CA GLU A 105 5.93 3.39 -7.77
C GLU A 105 5.16 2.56 -6.74
N ARG A 106 4.99 1.25 -6.97
CA ARG A 106 4.38 0.33 -6.01
C ARG A 106 5.23 0.18 -4.74
N ILE A 107 6.54 0.01 -4.87
CA ILE A 107 7.45 -0.09 -3.71
C ILE A 107 7.42 1.19 -2.88
N GLU A 108 7.36 2.36 -3.52
CA GLU A 108 7.23 3.64 -2.84
C GLU A 108 5.90 3.77 -2.11
N ALA A 109 4.78 3.41 -2.76
CA ALA A 109 3.46 3.43 -2.14
C ALA A 109 3.39 2.51 -0.90
N ASP A 110 3.94 1.30 -0.99
CA ASP A 110 4.00 0.35 0.12
C ASP A 110 4.78 0.93 1.32
N TYR A 111 5.93 1.55 1.04
CA TYR A 111 6.73 2.21 2.06
C TYR A 111 5.95 3.36 2.72
N GLN A 112 5.32 4.24 1.93
CA GLN A 112 4.59 5.39 2.46
C GLN A 112 3.37 4.97 3.29
N HIS A 113 2.62 3.96 2.83
CA HIS A 113 1.49 3.40 3.58
C HIS A 113 1.97 2.84 4.93
N ALA A 114 2.99 1.99 4.90
CA ALA A 114 3.48 1.34 6.11
C ALA A 114 4.13 2.33 7.08
N LYS A 115 4.78 3.40 6.57
CA LYS A 115 5.31 4.51 7.37
C LYS A 115 4.20 5.25 8.12
N ARG A 116 3.09 5.58 7.45
CA ARG A 116 1.94 6.23 8.09
C ARG A 116 1.37 5.37 9.21
N MET A 117 1.23 4.07 8.99
CA MET A 117 0.74 3.14 10.02
C MET A 117 1.69 3.10 11.24
N TYR A 118 3.00 3.07 11.00
CA TYR A 118 4.00 3.10 12.07
C TYR A 118 3.97 4.41 12.88
N GLU A 119 3.86 5.56 12.21
CA GLU A 119 3.77 6.88 12.86
C GLU A 119 2.48 7.03 13.71
N ILE A 120 1.37 6.51 13.21
CA ILE A 120 0.09 6.47 13.93
C ILE A 120 0.24 5.62 15.19
N TRP A 121 0.81 4.42 15.08
CA TRP A 121 0.97 3.51 16.22
C TRP A 121 1.76 4.15 17.37
N PHE A 122 2.90 4.78 17.08
CA PHE A 122 3.69 5.49 18.11
C PHE A 122 2.99 6.72 18.68
N LYS A 123 2.14 7.40 17.92
CA LYS A 123 1.39 8.57 18.38
C LYS A 123 0.26 8.22 19.36
N TYR A 124 -0.32 7.03 19.26
CA TYR A 124 -1.42 6.59 20.13
C TYR A 124 -0.98 5.71 21.30
N GLU A 125 0.25 5.17 21.28
CA GLU A 125 0.83 4.43 22.39
C GLU A 125 1.83 5.25 23.26
N SER A 126 1.93 6.57 23.05
CA SER A 126 2.69 7.51 23.90
C SER A 126 1.81 8.45 24.70
#